data_AF-A0A368B6L3-F1
#
_entry.id   AF-A0A368B6L3-F1
#
_cell.length_a   1.000
_cell.length_b   1.000
_cell.length_c   1.000
_cell.angle_alpha   90.00
_cell.angle_beta   90.00
_cell.angle_gamma   90.00
#
_symmetry.space_group_name_H-M   'P 1'
#
loop_
_entity.id
_entity.type
_entity.pdbx_description
1 polymer ?
#
loop_
_entity_poly.entity_id
_entity_poly.type
_entity_poly.pdbx_seq_one_letter_code
_entity_poly.pdbx_strand_id
1 'polypeptide(L)'
;MKLISSLFLLLFSLGNCLSDERLTFHVKPKPLPEGAVVENWPRFLGPYDDGTSKETKLIREWGKNGPSMVWELERGDTYASPTISDGKLFSFDLADGHERLECRNPETGMLIWDFKYPVEYRDRFGYSSGPRASPVIDNEILILAGVTAQLRAISTKTGKELWHVDLQKEYGHRLGFFGYGPAPIVWNGLVLVNVGGAKDDNDKRVSVAAFDRKTGDEVWTYKDEWGASYSSPVIKKIRDKDVLLVFAGGESRPSKGGLLALNPQSGELYDRFSWRADSYESVNASVPVVIDNDKVFVSECYGNGGVLLKFDKKYKLSVVWKERWFGMHWMTPLVIGDYLYGFSGRNKPDVQFKCSKISDGSIAWKDDMRYQFDLNGRDLTLSFFRGSLLRCNNRVFALGEDGVLAELEVSPKGVKTLSQSQLFVAEQSWALPVIHRGLLYISQHTKGFVNDTKPRLMCFDFRESEINNKNLKN
;
A
#
# COMPACT_ATOMS: atom_id res chain seq x y z
N MET A 1 70.46 12.89 9.35
CA MET A 1 69.13 13.40 9.74
C MET A 1 68.36 13.77 8.48
N LYS A 2 67.46 12.90 8.00
CA LYS A 2 66.44 13.24 7.01
C LYS A 2 65.12 12.69 7.56
N LEU A 3 64.17 13.59 7.85
CA LEU A 3 62.84 13.23 8.31
C LEU A 3 62.04 12.61 7.16
N ILE A 4 61.44 11.47 7.44
CA ILE A 4 60.45 10.78 6.61
C ILE A 4 59.08 11.33 7.01
N SER A 5 58.35 11.89 6.05
CA SER A 5 56.94 12.27 6.21
C SER A 5 56.09 11.22 5.49
N SER A 6 55.33 10.44 6.26
CA SER A 6 54.37 9.45 5.76
C SER A 6 53.17 10.12 5.11
N LEU A 7 52.87 9.76 3.86
CA LEU A 7 51.63 10.07 3.18
C LEU A 7 50.72 8.83 3.25
N PHE A 8 49.68 8.88 4.08
CA PHE A 8 48.64 7.85 4.14
C PHE A 8 47.67 8.06 2.96
N LEU A 9 47.76 7.22 1.93
CA LEU A 9 46.70 7.11 0.92
C LEU A 9 45.58 6.24 1.49
N LEU A 10 44.42 6.84 1.77
CA LEU A 10 43.16 6.10 1.89
C LEU A 10 42.75 5.60 0.51
N LEU A 11 42.96 4.32 0.25
CA LEU A 11 42.31 3.60 -0.85
C LEU A 11 40.82 3.43 -0.50
N PHE A 12 39.97 4.29 -1.06
CA PHE A 12 38.55 3.97 -1.17
C PHE A 12 38.40 2.78 -2.12
N SER A 13 37.96 1.65 -1.58
CA SER A 13 37.51 0.52 -2.40
C SER A 13 36.27 0.95 -3.16
N LEU A 14 36.44 1.34 -4.43
CA LEU A 14 35.39 1.30 -5.44
C LEU A 14 34.98 -0.16 -5.59
N GLY A 15 34.04 -0.61 -4.76
CA GLY A 15 33.32 -1.84 -5.03
C GLY A 15 32.69 -1.71 -6.40
N ASN A 16 32.90 -2.70 -7.26
CA ASN A 16 32.26 -2.81 -8.57
C ASN A 16 30.73 -2.69 -8.41
N CYS A 17 30.22 -1.47 -8.53
CA CYS A 17 28.80 -1.25 -8.68
C CYS A 17 28.48 -1.68 -10.11
N LEU A 18 27.97 -2.90 -10.27
CA LEU A 18 27.37 -3.32 -11.53
C LEU A 18 26.34 -2.25 -11.91
N SER A 19 26.51 -1.67 -13.10
CA SER A 19 25.56 -0.70 -13.64
C SER A 19 24.24 -1.43 -13.89
N ASP A 20 23.21 -1.07 -13.14
CA ASP A 20 21.84 -1.58 -13.36
C ASP A 20 21.21 -0.79 -14.51
N GLU A 21 21.15 -1.40 -15.70
CA GLU A 21 20.64 -0.74 -16.92
C GLU A 21 19.17 -0.28 -16.81
N ARG A 22 18.43 -0.81 -15.83
CA ARG A 22 17.04 -0.41 -15.55
C ARG A 22 16.94 0.92 -14.81
N LEU A 23 18.02 1.34 -14.14
CA LEU A 23 18.06 2.52 -13.29
C LEU A 23 18.52 3.73 -14.11
N THR A 24 17.68 4.75 -14.17
CA THR A 24 18.05 6.07 -14.70
C THR A 24 18.07 7.08 -13.58
N PHE A 25 19.25 7.68 -13.33
CA PHE A 25 19.42 8.77 -12.37
C PHE A 25 19.34 10.12 -13.09
N HIS A 26 18.50 11.02 -12.60
CA HIS A 26 18.19 12.30 -13.24
C HIS A 26 18.85 13.47 -12.51
N VAL A 27 18.65 13.57 -11.20
CA VAL A 27 19.19 14.67 -10.39
C VAL A 27 19.39 14.25 -8.95
N LYS A 28 20.40 14.83 -8.29
CA LYS A 28 20.59 14.68 -6.84
C LYS A 28 19.44 15.36 -6.09
N PRO A 29 18.82 14.70 -5.09
CA PRO A 29 17.79 15.35 -4.30
C PRO A 29 18.39 16.48 -3.45
N LYS A 30 17.60 17.52 -3.18
CA LYS A 30 17.96 18.60 -2.25
C LYS A 30 18.30 18.03 -0.87
N PRO A 31 19.09 18.72 -0.03
CA PRO A 31 19.24 18.33 1.36
C PRO A 31 17.87 18.28 2.06
N LEU A 32 17.72 17.37 3.02
CA LEU A 32 16.55 17.36 3.90
C LEU A 32 16.48 18.69 4.65
N PRO A 33 15.37 19.45 4.59
CA PRO A 33 15.28 20.74 5.27
C PRO A 33 15.48 20.60 6.79
N GLU A 34 16.24 21.52 7.38
CA GLU A 34 16.44 21.54 8.84
C GLU A 34 15.09 21.50 9.57
N GLY A 35 14.92 20.66 10.60
CA GLY A 35 13.68 20.57 11.37
C GLY A 35 12.49 19.93 10.63
N ALA A 36 12.72 19.23 9.51
CA ALA A 36 11.70 18.37 8.90
C ALA A 36 11.39 17.18 9.81
N VAL A 37 10.11 16.95 10.07
CA VAL A 37 9.61 15.66 10.60
C VAL A 37 9.63 14.65 9.47
N VAL A 38 10.13 13.44 9.73
CA VAL A 38 10.27 12.33 8.76
C VAL A 38 9.88 11.02 9.44
N GLU A 39 9.41 10.05 8.66
CA GLU A 39 9.03 8.72 9.18
C GLU A 39 9.49 7.60 8.26
N ASN A 40 9.66 6.40 8.83
CA ASN A 40 9.77 5.19 8.03
C ASN A 40 8.41 4.83 7.43
N TRP A 41 8.43 4.10 6.32
CA TRP A 41 7.24 3.55 5.64
C TRP A 41 7.32 2.02 5.60
N PRO A 42 7.14 1.33 6.73
CA PRO A 42 7.54 -0.07 6.87
C PRO A 42 6.60 -1.07 6.19
N ARG A 43 5.38 -0.70 5.82
CA ARG A 43 4.35 -1.62 5.31
C ARG A 43 3.31 -0.90 4.44
N PHE A 44 2.40 -1.68 3.84
CA PHE A 44 1.28 -1.14 3.07
C PHE A 44 0.48 -0.11 3.90
N LEU A 45 0.06 0.99 3.27
CA LEU A 45 -0.59 2.14 3.93
C LEU A 45 0.25 2.87 5.01
N GLY A 46 1.54 2.55 5.13
CA GLY A 46 2.48 3.32 5.94
C GLY A 46 2.53 2.93 7.42
N PRO A 47 3.17 3.75 8.27
CA PRO A 47 3.43 3.41 9.67
C PRO A 47 2.16 3.28 10.52
N TYR A 48 1.04 3.83 10.05
CA TYR A 48 -0.25 3.86 10.73
C TYR A 48 -1.35 3.05 10.03
N ASP A 49 -1.05 2.32 8.96
CA ASP A 49 -1.99 1.44 8.26
C ASP A 49 -3.23 2.18 7.68
N ASP A 50 -3.13 3.48 7.41
CA ASP A 50 -4.24 4.35 6.99
C ASP A 50 -3.89 5.36 5.88
N GLY A 51 -2.73 5.21 5.25
CA GLY A 51 -2.27 6.10 4.17
C GLY A 51 -1.80 7.46 4.67
N THR A 52 -1.47 7.58 5.97
CA THR A 52 -0.98 8.82 6.56
C THR A 52 0.49 8.77 6.96
N SER A 53 1.11 9.95 6.98
CA SER A 53 2.44 10.22 7.50
C SER A 53 2.48 11.59 8.17
N LYS A 54 3.43 11.79 9.08
CA LYS A 54 3.73 13.06 9.75
C LYS A 54 4.81 13.87 9.04
N GLU A 55 5.24 13.46 7.83
CA GLU A 55 6.26 14.20 7.10
C GLU A 55 5.86 15.67 6.87
N THR A 56 6.85 16.57 6.97
CA THR A 56 6.67 18.02 6.83
C THR A 56 7.75 18.62 5.93
N LYS A 57 7.64 19.93 5.65
CA LYS A 57 8.57 20.68 4.78
C LYS A 57 8.63 20.10 3.36
N LEU A 58 7.44 19.83 2.83
CA LEU A 58 7.22 19.27 1.50
C LEU A 58 6.85 20.39 0.52
N ILE A 59 7.34 20.37 -0.72
CA ILE A 59 7.03 21.42 -1.71
C ILE A 59 5.52 21.66 -1.82
N ARG A 60 5.11 22.92 -1.99
CA ARG A 60 3.69 23.32 -2.13
C ARG A 60 3.23 23.42 -3.57
N GLU A 61 4.15 23.81 -4.44
CA GLU A 61 3.88 24.02 -5.84
C GLU A 61 4.92 23.28 -6.66
N TRP A 62 4.48 22.74 -7.79
CA TRP A 62 5.34 22.16 -8.79
C TRP A 62 4.79 22.53 -10.17
N GLY A 63 5.68 22.63 -11.15
CA GLY A 63 5.30 23.00 -12.51
C GLY A 63 4.52 21.90 -13.21
N LYS A 64 4.08 22.15 -14.46
CA LYS A 64 3.30 21.20 -15.28
C LYS A 64 3.92 19.80 -15.39
N ASN A 65 5.24 19.70 -15.28
CA ASN A 65 5.99 18.44 -15.39
C ASN A 65 6.08 17.68 -14.07
N GLY A 66 5.42 18.15 -13.01
CA GLY A 66 5.55 17.57 -11.68
C GLY A 66 6.75 18.09 -10.89
N PRO A 67 6.96 17.54 -9.68
CA PRO A 67 8.19 17.69 -8.93
C PRO A 67 9.41 17.16 -9.70
N SER A 68 10.61 17.54 -9.27
CA SER A 68 11.85 17.05 -9.87
C SER A 68 12.00 15.55 -9.66
N MET A 69 12.02 14.78 -10.76
CA MET A 69 12.32 13.35 -10.72
C MET A 69 13.81 13.15 -10.41
N VAL A 70 14.10 12.39 -9.35
CA VAL A 70 15.45 12.09 -8.85
C VAL A 70 16.04 10.90 -9.60
N TRP A 71 15.28 9.81 -9.66
CA TRP A 71 15.63 8.60 -10.39
C TRP A 71 14.36 7.83 -10.75
N GLU A 72 14.49 6.92 -11.70
CA GLU A 72 13.47 5.95 -12.05
C GLU A 72 14.10 4.57 -12.30
N LEU A 73 13.33 3.52 -12.04
CA LEU A 73 13.75 2.14 -12.16
C LEU A 73 12.71 1.34 -12.94
N GLU A 74 13.09 0.85 -14.13
CA GLU A 74 12.29 -0.15 -14.83
C GLU A 74 12.16 -1.41 -13.99
N ARG A 75 10.95 -1.98 -13.92
CA ARG A 75 10.66 -3.15 -13.09
C ARG A 75 9.62 -4.06 -13.74
N GLY A 76 9.49 -5.25 -13.20
CA GLY A 76 8.51 -6.23 -13.61
C GLY A 76 7.10 -5.95 -13.08
N ASP A 77 6.26 -6.97 -13.20
CA ASP A 77 4.86 -6.95 -12.79
C ASP A 77 4.74 -6.84 -11.27
N THR A 78 3.88 -5.94 -10.77
CA THR A 78 3.58 -5.83 -9.33
C THR A 78 2.37 -4.93 -9.12
N TYR A 79 1.72 -5.02 -7.96
CA TYR A 79 0.90 -3.94 -7.36
C TYR A 79 1.39 -3.58 -5.96
N ALA A 80 2.52 -4.14 -5.52
CA ALA A 80 3.14 -3.81 -4.25
C ALA A 80 3.69 -2.38 -4.26
N SER A 81 3.38 -1.63 -3.21
CA SER A 81 4.05 -0.36 -2.93
C SER A 81 5.45 -0.67 -2.39
N PRO A 82 6.47 0.18 -2.67
CA PRO A 82 7.76 0.01 -2.01
C PRO A 82 7.61 0.22 -0.51
N THR A 83 8.49 -0.36 0.29
CA THR A 83 8.59 -0.03 1.72
C THR A 83 9.98 0.42 2.08
N ILE A 84 10.08 1.31 3.06
CA ILE A 84 11.31 2.02 3.36
C ILE A 84 11.50 2.08 4.87
N SER A 85 12.65 1.62 5.34
CA SER A 85 13.06 1.76 6.73
C SER A 85 14.57 1.93 6.78
N ASP A 86 15.03 2.79 7.71
CA ASP A 86 16.44 2.90 8.07
C ASP A 86 17.37 3.14 6.87
N GLY A 87 16.93 4.01 5.96
CA GLY A 87 17.70 4.40 4.77
C GLY A 87 17.80 3.33 3.69
N LYS A 88 16.91 2.32 3.70
CA LYS A 88 16.82 1.28 2.66
C LYS A 88 15.41 1.24 2.08
N LEU A 89 15.35 1.23 0.75
CA LEU A 89 14.12 1.03 -0.01
C LEU A 89 14.02 -0.43 -0.45
N PHE A 90 12.84 -1.02 -0.27
CA PHE A 90 12.53 -2.38 -0.67
C PHE A 90 11.44 -2.38 -1.73
N SER A 91 11.70 -2.99 -2.88
CA SER A 91 10.74 -3.14 -3.98
C SER A 91 10.57 -4.62 -4.33
N PHE A 92 9.34 -5.04 -4.57
CA PHE A 92 9.00 -6.44 -4.83
C PHE A 92 8.19 -6.57 -6.11
N ASP A 93 8.74 -7.30 -7.09
CA ASP A 93 8.16 -7.47 -8.42
C ASP A 93 8.31 -8.90 -8.95
N LEU A 94 7.58 -9.23 -10.02
CA LEU A 94 7.77 -10.43 -10.81
C LEU A 94 8.47 -10.04 -12.12
N ALA A 95 9.73 -10.44 -12.26
CA ALA A 95 10.54 -10.19 -13.43
C ALA A 95 11.28 -11.46 -13.85
N ASP A 96 11.36 -11.72 -15.16
CA ASP A 96 12.14 -12.83 -15.71
C ASP A 96 11.79 -14.20 -15.08
N GLY A 97 10.52 -14.43 -14.79
CA GLY A 97 10.01 -15.67 -14.16
C GLY A 97 10.30 -15.81 -12.66
N HIS A 98 10.75 -14.74 -12.00
CA HIS A 98 11.08 -14.74 -10.58
C HIS A 98 10.36 -13.62 -9.84
N GLU A 99 9.78 -13.94 -8.69
CA GLU A 99 9.47 -12.91 -7.71
C GLU A 99 10.78 -12.45 -7.07
N ARG A 100 11.06 -11.14 -7.19
CA ARG A 100 12.33 -10.52 -6.84
C ARG A 100 12.10 -9.37 -5.85
N LEU A 101 12.73 -9.48 -4.69
CA LEU A 101 12.88 -8.41 -3.70
C LEU A 101 14.22 -7.73 -3.90
N GLU A 102 14.23 -6.42 -4.08
CA GLU A 102 15.46 -5.62 -4.17
C GLU A 102 15.55 -4.66 -3.00
N CYS A 103 16.72 -4.59 -2.37
CA CYS A 103 17.07 -3.55 -1.43
C CYS A 103 17.92 -2.50 -2.16
N ARG A 104 17.50 -1.23 -2.10
CA ARG A 104 18.10 -0.12 -2.83
C ARG A 104 18.35 1.08 -1.94
N ASN A 105 19.27 1.94 -2.35
CA ASN A 105 19.43 3.25 -1.75
C ASN A 105 18.22 4.15 -2.14
N PRO A 106 17.50 4.75 -1.19
CA PRO A 106 16.31 5.54 -1.47
C PRO A 106 16.59 6.85 -2.23
N GLU A 107 17.77 7.45 -2.09
CA GLU A 107 18.13 8.72 -2.72
C GLU A 107 18.75 8.54 -4.12
N THR A 108 19.39 7.40 -4.38
CA THR A 108 20.09 7.15 -5.66
C THR A 108 19.46 6.05 -6.50
N GLY A 109 18.62 5.20 -5.92
CA GLY A 109 18.04 4.02 -6.58
C GLY A 109 19.03 2.86 -6.79
N MET A 110 20.30 3.03 -6.38
CA MET A 110 21.34 2.02 -6.55
C MET A 110 21.01 0.74 -5.79
N LEU A 111 21.21 -0.40 -6.44
CA LEU A 111 21.05 -1.72 -5.84
C LEU A 111 22.08 -1.95 -4.73
N ILE A 112 21.60 -2.46 -3.59
CA ILE A 112 22.43 -2.89 -2.45
C ILE A 112 22.53 -4.42 -2.44
N TRP A 113 21.38 -5.11 -2.53
CA TRP A 113 21.29 -6.56 -2.69
C TRP A 113 19.91 -6.92 -3.26
N ASP A 114 19.79 -8.12 -3.82
CA ASP A 114 18.51 -8.72 -4.22
C ASP A 114 18.33 -10.14 -3.65
N PHE A 115 17.07 -10.54 -3.55
CA PHE A 115 16.62 -11.90 -3.27
C PHE A 115 15.55 -12.26 -4.29
N LYS A 116 15.58 -13.48 -4.84
CA LYS A 116 14.59 -13.91 -5.83
C LYS A 116 14.32 -15.40 -5.77
N TYR A 117 13.11 -15.80 -6.15
CA TYR A 117 12.71 -17.20 -6.28
C TYR A 117 11.79 -17.38 -7.49
N PRO A 118 11.83 -18.56 -8.15
CA PRO A 118 11.04 -18.79 -9.35
C PRO A 118 9.54 -18.87 -9.01
N VAL A 119 8.72 -18.29 -9.88
CA VAL A 119 7.26 -18.33 -9.78
C VAL A 119 6.65 -18.51 -11.16
N GLU A 120 5.74 -19.47 -11.26
CA GLU A 120 4.84 -19.60 -12.41
C GLU A 120 3.42 -19.25 -11.97
N TYR A 121 2.94 -18.10 -12.40
CA TYR A 121 1.60 -17.63 -12.12
C TYR A 121 1.11 -16.71 -13.23
N ARG A 122 -0.19 -16.76 -13.51
CA ARG A 122 -0.86 -15.83 -14.38
C ARG A 122 -2.21 -15.45 -13.79
N ASP A 123 -2.47 -14.16 -13.75
CA ASP A 123 -3.76 -13.59 -13.34
C ASP A 123 -4.90 -14.06 -14.26
N ARG A 124 -6.07 -14.40 -13.69
CA ARG A 124 -7.18 -14.95 -14.49
C ARG A 124 -7.89 -13.94 -15.38
N PHE A 125 -7.76 -12.65 -15.06
CA PHE A 125 -8.39 -11.56 -15.79
C PHE A 125 -7.40 -10.77 -16.65
N GLY A 126 -6.12 -11.18 -16.70
CA GLY A 126 -5.10 -10.55 -17.53
C GLY A 126 -4.56 -9.23 -16.99
N TYR A 127 -4.70 -8.99 -15.69
CA TYR A 127 -4.01 -7.90 -14.98
C TYR A 127 -2.54 -8.27 -14.71
N SER A 128 -1.93 -7.70 -13.68
CA SER A 128 -0.55 -8.04 -13.27
C SER A 128 -0.44 -9.46 -12.72
N SER A 129 0.61 -10.20 -13.12
CA SER A 129 0.91 -11.52 -12.55
C SER A 129 1.86 -11.45 -11.35
N GLY A 130 2.25 -10.24 -10.93
CA GLY A 130 3.20 -10.04 -9.84
C GLY A 130 2.60 -9.94 -8.45
N PRO A 131 3.45 -9.76 -7.43
CA PRO A 131 3.01 -9.63 -6.05
C PRO A 131 2.12 -8.40 -5.85
N ARG A 132 1.12 -8.56 -4.98
CA ARG A 132 0.18 -7.50 -4.56
C ARG A 132 0.47 -6.99 -3.15
N ALA A 133 1.03 -7.85 -2.31
CA ALA A 133 1.42 -7.51 -0.96
C ALA A 133 2.73 -6.70 -0.96
N SER A 134 2.73 -5.56 -0.28
CA SER A 134 3.96 -4.79 -0.04
C SER A 134 4.83 -5.49 1.00
N PRO A 135 6.17 -5.48 0.88
CA PRO A 135 7.06 -6.06 1.88
C PRO A 135 6.86 -5.43 3.26
N VAL A 136 6.76 -6.24 4.32
CA VAL A 136 6.48 -5.75 5.68
C VAL A 136 7.76 -5.76 6.50
N ILE A 137 8.26 -4.58 6.83
CA ILE A 137 9.50 -4.40 7.59
C ILE A 137 9.19 -4.33 9.08
N ASP A 138 9.82 -5.20 9.84
CA ASP A 138 9.92 -5.07 11.29
C ASP A 138 11.39 -5.20 11.68
N ASN A 139 12.07 -4.06 11.85
CA ASN A 139 13.49 -3.99 12.21
C ASN A 139 14.40 -4.76 11.21
N GLU A 140 15.17 -5.73 11.70
CA GLU A 140 16.12 -6.54 10.94
C GLU A 140 15.45 -7.63 10.06
N ILE A 141 14.13 -7.83 10.19
CA ILE A 141 13.38 -8.86 9.46
C ILE A 141 12.32 -8.19 8.58
N LEU A 142 12.28 -8.58 7.31
CA LEU A 142 11.27 -8.20 6.35
C LEU A 142 10.47 -9.44 5.96
N ILE A 143 9.15 -9.35 5.99
CA ILE A 143 8.23 -10.42 5.61
C ILE A 143 7.67 -10.15 4.21
N LEU A 144 7.81 -11.14 3.33
CA LEU A 144 7.21 -11.16 1.99
C LEU A 144 6.01 -12.10 1.98
N ALA A 145 4.99 -11.73 1.20
CA ALA A 145 3.95 -12.64 0.76
C ALA A 145 3.84 -12.55 -0.77
N GLY A 146 4.33 -13.58 -1.45
CA GLY A 146 4.29 -13.68 -2.91
C GLY A 146 2.89 -13.88 -3.48
N VAL A 147 2.72 -13.63 -4.78
CA VAL A 147 1.48 -13.86 -5.53
C VAL A 147 1.02 -15.31 -5.50
N THR A 148 1.94 -16.25 -5.28
CA THR A 148 1.68 -17.69 -5.10
C THR A 148 1.62 -18.13 -3.63
N ALA A 149 1.30 -17.19 -2.72
CA ALA A 149 1.15 -17.43 -1.29
C ALA A 149 2.42 -17.99 -0.60
N GLN A 150 3.58 -17.54 -1.07
CA GLN A 150 4.89 -17.87 -0.51
C GLN A 150 5.22 -16.84 0.59
N LEU A 151 5.15 -17.25 1.86
CA LEU A 151 5.46 -16.39 3.00
C LEU A 151 6.93 -16.57 3.39
N ARG A 152 7.74 -15.51 3.33
CA ARG A 152 9.19 -15.61 3.59
C ARG A 152 9.65 -14.50 4.52
N ALA A 153 10.54 -14.82 5.45
CA ALA A 153 11.29 -13.82 6.18
C ALA A 153 12.68 -13.65 5.58
N ILE A 154 13.05 -12.40 5.34
CA ILE A 154 14.32 -12.00 4.73
C ILE A 154 15.04 -11.05 5.69
N SER A 155 16.36 -11.19 5.82
CA SER A 155 17.17 -10.21 6.54
C SER A 155 17.23 -8.89 5.77
N THR A 156 16.84 -7.78 6.40
CA THR A 156 16.95 -6.43 5.80
C THR A 156 18.39 -5.97 5.61
N LYS A 157 19.35 -6.66 6.25
CA LYS A 157 20.77 -6.36 6.15
C LYS A 157 21.43 -7.06 4.96
N THR A 158 21.12 -8.34 4.74
CA THR A 158 21.89 -9.18 3.82
C THR A 158 21.10 -9.74 2.65
N GLY A 159 19.77 -9.64 2.66
CA GLY A 159 18.91 -10.29 1.67
C GLY A 159 18.80 -11.80 1.84
N LYS A 160 19.41 -12.37 2.90
CA LYS A 160 19.33 -13.80 3.17
C LYS A 160 17.94 -14.19 3.68
N GLU A 161 17.38 -15.26 3.12
CA GLU A 161 16.21 -15.93 3.68
C GLU A 161 16.49 -16.50 5.06
N LEU A 162 15.58 -16.22 6.00
CA LEU A 162 15.62 -16.67 7.38
C LEU A 162 14.71 -17.89 7.58
N TRP A 163 13.51 -17.83 7.04
CA TRP A 163 12.54 -18.94 7.01
C TRP A 163 11.54 -18.74 5.87
N HIS A 164 10.85 -19.82 5.52
CA HIS A 164 9.86 -19.88 4.45
C HIS A 164 8.70 -20.81 4.83
N VAL A 165 7.47 -20.34 4.64
CA VAL A 165 6.23 -21.11 4.73
C VAL A 165 5.49 -21.04 3.39
N ASP A 166 5.20 -22.21 2.80
CA ASP A 166 4.39 -22.32 1.60
C ASP A 166 2.93 -22.53 1.99
N LEU A 167 2.10 -21.48 1.87
CA LEU A 167 0.70 -21.58 2.31
C LEU A 167 -0.15 -22.51 1.44
N GLN A 168 0.24 -22.77 0.19
CA GLN A 168 -0.43 -23.73 -0.67
C GLN A 168 -0.15 -25.15 -0.20
N LYS A 169 1.12 -25.45 0.12
CA LYS A 169 1.53 -26.78 0.60
C LYS A 169 1.02 -27.05 2.02
N GLU A 170 1.25 -26.13 2.95
CA GLU A 170 0.99 -26.36 4.38
C GLU A 170 -0.50 -26.25 4.72
N TYR A 171 -1.26 -25.39 4.04
CA TYR A 171 -2.67 -25.13 4.34
C TYR A 171 -3.63 -25.44 3.18
N GLY A 172 -3.14 -25.83 2.02
CA GLY A 172 -4.00 -26.03 0.84
C GLY A 172 -4.62 -24.74 0.31
N HIS A 173 -3.97 -23.59 0.52
CA HIS A 173 -4.41 -22.32 -0.06
C HIS A 173 -4.61 -22.46 -1.57
N ARG A 174 -5.70 -21.88 -2.10
CA ARG A 174 -5.98 -21.85 -3.54
C ARG A 174 -5.88 -20.43 -4.04
N LEU A 175 -5.08 -20.23 -5.08
CA LEU A 175 -4.90 -18.93 -5.71
C LEU A 175 -6.23 -18.45 -6.29
N GLY A 176 -6.71 -17.31 -5.78
CA GLY A 176 -7.98 -16.70 -6.19
C GLY A 176 -7.94 -16.11 -7.60
N PHE A 177 -8.90 -15.23 -7.92
CA PHE A 177 -8.95 -14.48 -9.17
C PHE A 177 -7.63 -13.81 -9.56
N PHE A 178 -6.93 -13.24 -8.56
CA PHE A 178 -5.75 -12.41 -8.73
C PHE A 178 -4.55 -12.90 -7.89
N GLY A 179 -4.56 -14.18 -7.49
CA GLY A 179 -3.49 -14.79 -6.70
C GLY A 179 -3.65 -14.50 -5.22
N TYR A 180 -2.54 -14.54 -4.47
CA TYR A 180 -2.51 -14.11 -3.08
C TYR A 180 -2.25 -12.60 -3.00
N GLY A 181 -3.08 -11.91 -2.21
CA GLY A 181 -3.15 -10.46 -2.14
C GLY A 181 -2.68 -9.80 -0.85
N PRO A 182 -3.13 -10.26 0.33
CA PRO A 182 -3.06 -9.44 1.54
C PRO A 182 -1.64 -9.44 2.11
N ALA A 183 -1.12 -8.25 2.42
CA ALA A 183 0.14 -8.13 3.14
C ALA A 183 -0.05 -8.62 4.58
N PRO A 184 0.86 -9.45 5.13
CA PRO A 184 0.76 -9.85 6.53
C PRO A 184 0.94 -8.64 7.45
N ILE A 185 0.62 -8.80 8.74
CA ILE A 185 0.94 -7.78 9.75
C ILE A 185 1.82 -8.37 10.84
N VAL A 186 2.84 -7.62 11.27
CA VAL A 186 3.72 -8.02 12.36
C VAL A 186 3.27 -7.33 13.64
N TRP A 187 3.09 -8.10 14.71
CA TRP A 187 2.70 -7.59 16.03
C TRP A 187 3.25 -8.48 17.14
N ASN A 188 3.96 -7.88 18.10
CA ASN A 188 4.52 -8.57 19.28
C ASN A 188 5.24 -9.90 18.98
N GLY A 189 6.06 -9.91 17.93
CA GLY A 189 6.81 -11.11 17.55
C GLY A 189 6.01 -12.15 16.75
N LEU A 190 4.77 -11.84 16.38
CA LEU A 190 3.94 -12.67 15.51
C LEU A 190 3.82 -12.07 14.11
N VAL A 191 3.75 -12.93 13.10
CA VAL A 191 3.35 -12.61 11.73
C VAL A 191 1.93 -13.14 11.54
N LEU A 192 0.97 -12.24 11.41
CA LEU A 192 -0.44 -12.58 11.29
C LEU A 192 -0.90 -12.51 9.85
N VAL A 193 -1.53 -13.59 9.38
CA VAL A 193 -1.73 -13.87 7.96
C VAL A 193 -3.18 -14.28 7.71
N ASN A 194 -3.83 -13.67 6.71
CA ASN A 194 -5.12 -14.15 6.20
C ASN A 194 -4.89 -15.30 5.21
N VAL A 195 -4.67 -16.50 5.75
CA VAL A 195 -4.22 -17.69 5.01
C VAL A 195 -5.24 -18.14 3.97
N GLY A 196 -6.50 -18.37 4.36
CA GLY A 196 -7.51 -18.92 3.45
C GLY A 196 -7.18 -20.29 2.87
N GLY A 197 -6.92 -21.28 3.74
CA GLY A 197 -6.56 -22.64 3.35
C GLY A 197 -7.69 -23.46 2.68
N ALA A 198 -7.45 -24.75 2.52
CA ALA A 198 -8.43 -25.72 2.01
C ALA A 198 -9.56 -25.95 3.03
N LYS A 199 -10.74 -26.26 2.50
CA LYS A 199 -11.90 -26.67 3.31
C LYS A 199 -11.68 -28.08 3.87
N ASP A 200 -12.03 -28.26 5.14
CA ASP A 200 -12.20 -29.55 5.79
C ASP A 200 -13.66 -30.06 5.63
N ASP A 201 -13.93 -31.26 6.14
CA ASP A 201 -15.22 -31.94 5.98
C ASP A 201 -16.41 -31.17 6.58
N ASN A 202 -16.16 -30.17 7.43
CA ASN A 202 -17.18 -29.32 8.04
C ASN A 202 -17.33 -27.96 7.34
N ASP A 203 -16.82 -27.83 6.11
CA ASP A 203 -16.80 -26.59 5.32
C ASP A 203 -15.98 -25.44 5.96
N LYS A 204 -15.13 -25.76 6.94
CA LYS A 204 -14.22 -24.81 7.59
C LYS A 204 -12.81 -24.92 7.02
N ARG A 205 -11.99 -23.89 7.20
CA ARG A 205 -10.59 -23.84 6.77
C ARG A 205 -9.78 -23.02 7.75
N VAL A 206 -8.46 -23.15 7.74
CA VAL A 206 -7.58 -22.15 8.38
C VAL A 206 -7.76 -20.83 7.64
N SER A 207 -8.48 -19.89 8.26
CA SER A 207 -8.79 -18.59 7.68
C SER A 207 -7.69 -17.59 8.02
N VAL A 208 -7.22 -17.63 9.26
CA VAL A 208 -6.16 -16.78 9.80
C VAL A 208 -5.18 -17.66 10.57
N ALA A 209 -3.89 -17.35 10.48
CA ALA A 209 -2.86 -17.98 11.28
C ALA A 209 -1.87 -16.91 11.78
N ALA A 210 -1.20 -17.22 12.89
CA ALA A 210 -0.03 -16.50 13.34
C ALA A 210 1.18 -17.41 13.34
N PHE A 211 2.31 -16.85 12.90
CA PHE A 211 3.60 -17.51 12.87
C PHE A 211 4.58 -16.76 13.77
N ASP A 212 5.53 -17.46 14.40
CA ASP A 212 6.64 -16.82 15.09
C ASP A 212 7.47 -16.04 14.07
N ARG A 213 7.72 -14.76 14.36
CA ARG A 213 8.41 -13.85 13.44
C ARG A 213 9.85 -14.29 13.13
N LYS A 214 10.52 -15.01 14.03
CA LYS A 214 11.93 -15.39 13.88
C LYS A 214 12.09 -16.77 13.27
N THR A 215 11.16 -17.70 13.50
CA THR A 215 11.30 -19.10 13.04
C THR A 215 10.33 -19.46 11.93
N GLY A 216 9.21 -18.76 11.80
CA GLY A 216 8.13 -19.13 10.88
C GLY A 216 7.24 -20.26 11.40
N ASP A 217 7.44 -20.73 12.63
CA ASP A 217 6.62 -21.80 13.21
C ASP A 217 5.19 -21.31 13.47
N GLU A 218 4.20 -22.17 13.22
CA GLU A 218 2.81 -21.88 13.56
C GLU A 218 2.65 -21.72 15.08
N VAL A 219 2.07 -20.59 15.50
CA VAL A 219 1.76 -20.30 16.91
C VAL A 219 0.29 -20.56 17.22
N TRP A 220 -0.60 -20.10 16.34
CA TRP A 220 -2.03 -20.37 16.45
C TRP A 220 -2.72 -20.29 15.09
N THR A 221 -3.86 -20.96 14.97
CA THR A 221 -4.76 -20.87 13.82
C THR A 221 -6.19 -20.57 14.26
N TYR A 222 -6.91 -19.81 13.41
CA TYR A 222 -8.34 -19.59 13.52
C TYR A 222 -9.04 -20.22 12.32
N LYS A 223 -9.98 -21.13 12.59
CA LYS A 223 -10.78 -21.79 11.55
C LYS A 223 -12.12 -21.09 11.33
N ASP A 224 -12.44 -20.84 10.07
CA ASP A 224 -13.71 -20.24 9.64
C ASP A 224 -14.18 -20.83 8.30
N GLU A 225 -15.41 -20.53 7.86
CA GLU A 225 -15.87 -20.82 6.49
C GLU A 225 -15.23 -19.85 5.46
N TRP A 226 -14.86 -18.64 5.88
CA TRP A 226 -14.33 -17.58 5.02
C TRP A 226 -12.85 -17.80 4.69
N GLY A 227 -12.54 -17.79 3.39
CA GLY A 227 -11.17 -17.84 2.87
C GLY A 227 -10.50 -16.48 2.83
N ALA A 228 -9.30 -16.46 2.24
CA ALA A 228 -8.55 -15.23 2.08
C ALA A 228 -9.26 -14.28 1.09
N SER A 229 -9.03 -12.99 1.26
CA SER A 229 -9.39 -11.98 0.27
C SER A 229 -8.15 -11.17 -0.11
N TYR A 230 -8.28 -9.88 -0.43
CA TYR A 230 -7.14 -9.03 -0.83
C TYR A 230 -6.88 -7.90 0.17
N SER A 231 -7.76 -7.71 1.15
CA SER A 231 -7.58 -6.74 2.23
C SER A 231 -6.49 -7.20 3.19
N SER A 232 -5.47 -6.36 3.38
CA SER A 232 -4.46 -6.60 4.40
C SER A 232 -5.08 -6.50 5.82
N PRO A 233 -4.75 -7.40 6.75
CA PRO A 233 -5.14 -7.28 8.16
C PRO A 233 -4.57 -6.02 8.80
N VAL A 234 -5.30 -5.46 9.77
CA VAL A 234 -4.81 -4.36 10.62
C VAL A 234 -4.98 -4.71 12.09
N ILE A 235 -4.09 -4.19 12.93
CA ILE A 235 -4.21 -4.28 14.38
C ILE A 235 -4.34 -2.88 14.93
N LYS A 236 -5.39 -2.65 15.71
CA LYS A 236 -5.63 -1.38 16.38
C LYS A 236 -6.11 -1.63 17.79
N LYS A 237 -5.81 -0.66 18.66
CA LYS A 237 -6.42 -0.60 19.98
C LYS A 237 -7.87 -0.19 19.84
N ILE A 238 -8.78 -1.10 20.19
CA ILE A 238 -10.21 -0.88 20.23
C ILE A 238 -10.63 -0.99 21.69
N ARG A 239 -11.11 0.12 22.24
CA ARG A 239 -11.35 0.29 23.68
C ARG A 239 -10.08 -0.03 24.47
N ASP A 240 -10.09 -1.10 25.26
CA ASP A 240 -8.99 -1.53 26.13
C ASP A 240 -8.10 -2.64 25.57
N LYS A 241 -8.37 -3.15 24.35
CA LYS A 241 -7.64 -4.30 23.78
C LYS A 241 -7.08 -4.01 22.40
N ASP A 242 -5.97 -4.66 22.07
CA ASP A 242 -5.55 -4.82 20.68
C ASP A 242 -6.50 -5.83 19.99
N VAL A 243 -6.99 -5.44 18.82
CA VAL A 243 -7.90 -6.24 18.01
C VAL A 243 -7.30 -6.38 16.61
N LEU A 244 -7.14 -7.63 16.17
CA LEU A 244 -6.82 -7.97 14.80
C LEU A 244 -8.10 -7.95 13.97
N LEU A 245 -8.12 -7.12 12.94
CA LEU A 245 -9.22 -6.99 11.99
C LEU A 245 -8.80 -7.63 10.67
N VAL A 246 -9.53 -8.65 10.25
CA VAL A 246 -9.28 -9.37 8.98
C VAL A 246 -10.53 -9.32 8.12
N PHE A 247 -10.46 -8.65 6.98
CA PHE A 247 -11.59 -8.57 6.05
C PHE A 247 -11.49 -9.67 4.99
N ALA A 248 -12.12 -10.81 5.31
CA ALA A 248 -11.97 -12.08 4.62
C ALA A 248 -13.09 -12.34 3.60
N GLY A 249 -12.95 -13.43 2.84
CA GLY A 249 -13.96 -13.93 1.90
C GLY A 249 -13.82 -13.39 0.49
N GLY A 250 -12.67 -13.64 -0.16
CA GLY A 250 -12.48 -13.42 -1.60
C GLY A 250 -13.29 -14.40 -2.44
N GLU A 251 -12.63 -15.11 -3.36
CA GLU A 251 -13.30 -16.10 -4.19
C GLU A 251 -13.83 -17.27 -3.33
N SER A 252 -15.15 -17.39 -3.27
CA SER A 252 -15.83 -18.38 -2.45
C SER A 252 -17.13 -18.84 -3.11
N ARG A 253 -17.50 -20.11 -2.84
CA ARG A 253 -18.79 -20.70 -3.21
C ARG A 253 -19.32 -21.50 -2.02
N PRO A 254 -20.47 -21.13 -1.42
CA PRO A 254 -21.25 -19.90 -1.68
C PRO A 254 -20.44 -18.62 -1.37
N SER A 255 -20.87 -17.50 -1.97
CA SER A 255 -20.33 -16.15 -1.79
C SER A 255 -20.44 -15.72 -0.32
N LYS A 256 -19.40 -15.98 0.48
CA LYS A 256 -19.40 -15.69 1.92
C LYS A 256 -18.10 -15.00 2.33
N GLY A 257 -18.23 -13.96 3.15
CA GLY A 257 -17.11 -13.13 3.56
C GLY A 257 -17.55 -12.03 4.51
N GLY A 258 -16.58 -11.36 5.11
CA GLY A 258 -16.85 -10.36 6.12
C GLY A 258 -15.66 -10.04 6.98
N LEU A 259 -15.91 -9.21 7.98
CA LEU A 259 -14.91 -8.78 8.95
C LEU A 259 -14.84 -9.81 10.10
N LEU A 260 -13.64 -10.31 10.36
CA LEU A 260 -13.30 -11.05 11.57
C LEU A 260 -12.59 -10.09 12.53
N ALA A 261 -13.04 -10.05 13.79
CA ALA A 261 -12.37 -9.35 14.89
C ALA A 261 -11.81 -10.39 15.87
N LEU A 262 -10.49 -10.49 15.92
CA LEU A 262 -9.76 -11.54 16.64
C LEU A 262 -8.85 -10.92 17.71
N ASN A 263 -8.54 -11.70 18.75
CA ASN A 263 -7.41 -11.46 19.62
C ASN A 263 -6.11 -11.75 18.84
N PRO A 264 -5.19 -10.78 18.66
CA PRO A 264 -3.95 -11.01 17.91
C PRO A 264 -2.99 -12.00 18.59
N GLN A 265 -3.06 -12.15 19.91
CA GLN A 265 -2.17 -13.06 20.65
C GLN A 265 -2.60 -14.52 20.59
N SER A 266 -3.91 -14.79 20.62
CA SER A 266 -4.46 -16.14 20.75
C SER A 266 -5.27 -16.64 19.55
N GLY A 267 -5.65 -15.76 18.63
CA GLY A 267 -6.59 -16.08 17.56
C GLY A 267 -8.04 -16.25 18.00
N GLU A 268 -8.36 -15.95 19.27
CA GLU A 268 -9.73 -16.02 19.80
C GLU A 268 -10.65 -15.03 19.06
N LEU A 269 -11.82 -15.50 18.62
CA LEU A 269 -12.82 -14.65 17.99
C LEU A 269 -13.56 -13.80 19.04
N TYR A 270 -13.46 -12.48 18.90
CA TYR A 270 -14.36 -11.57 19.59
C TYR A 270 -15.72 -11.51 18.90
N ASP A 271 -15.73 -11.21 17.60
CA ASP A 271 -16.94 -11.21 16.80
C ASP A 271 -16.65 -11.28 15.29
N ARG A 272 -17.70 -11.54 14.51
CA ARG A 272 -17.67 -11.55 13.05
C ARG A 272 -18.86 -10.81 12.47
N PHE A 273 -18.66 -10.15 11.33
CA PHE A 273 -19.74 -9.46 10.62
C PHE A 273 -19.68 -9.74 9.12
N SER A 274 -20.72 -10.36 8.57
CA SER A 274 -20.80 -10.69 7.14
C SER A 274 -20.94 -9.43 6.29
N TRP A 275 -20.01 -9.25 5.35
CA TRP A 275 -20.01 -8.14 4.40
C TRP A 275 -19.20 -8.55 3.15
N ARG A 276 -19.90 -9.05 2.14
CA ARG A 276 -19.37 -9.45 0.84
C ARG A 276 -20.54 -9.49 -0.14
N ALA A 277 -20.40 -8.99 -1.36
CA ALA A 277 -21.46 -9.10 -2.36
C ALA A 277 -21.64 -10.55 -2.80
N ASP A 278 -22.84 -10.89 -3.28
CA ASP A 278 -23.14 -12.25 -3.78
C ASP A 278 -22.53 -12.55 -5.15
N SER A 279 -22.06 -11.50 -5.85
CA SER A 279 -21.37 -11.61 -7.14
C SER A 279 -20.19 -12.58 -7.06
N TYR A 280 -20.05 -13.42 -8.10
CA TYR A 280 -18.99 -14.41 -8.19
C TYR A 280 -17.61 -13.74 -8.11
N GLU A 281 -17.42 -12.67 -8.89
CA GLU A 281 -16.17 -11.93 -8.97
C GLU A 281 -15.95 -10.93 -7.81
N SER A 282 -16.81 -10.92 -6.80
CA SER A 282 -16.67 -10.07 -5.62
C SER A 282 -15.47 -10.48 -4.78
N VAL A 283 -14.74 -9.47 -4.33
CA VAL A 283 -13.65 -9.61 -3.36
C VAL A 283 -13.68 -8.46 -2.36
N ASN A 284 -13.07 -8.68 -1.20
CA ASN A 284 -12.87 -7.70 -0.16
C ASN A 284 -11.41 -7.25 -0.20
N ALA A 285 -11.15 -6.07 -0.78
CA ALA A 285 -9.79 -5.59 -1.03
C ALA A 285 -9.44 -4.29 -0.29
N SER A 286 -10.42 -3.46 0.06
CA SER A 286 -10.19 -2.26 0.88
C SER A 286 -9.87 -2.65 2.33
N VAL A 287 -8.88 -1.99 2.92
CA VAL A 287 -8.42 -2.27 4.30
C VAL A 287 -9.41 -1.70 5.33
N PRO A 288 -9.71 -2.42 6.44
CA PRO A 288 -10.53 -1.88 7.52
C PRO A 288 -9.98 -0.57 8.07
N VAL A 289 -10.83 0.46 8.14
CA VAL A 289 -10.48 1.77 8.68
C VAL A 289 -11.05 1.89 10.09
N VAL A 290 -10.19 1.89 11.10
CA VAL A 290 -10.62 2.12 12.49
C VAL A 290 -10.82 3.60 12.73
N ILE A 291 -12.00 3.93 13.23
CA ILE A 291 -12.45 5.29 13.50
C ILE A 291 -12.66 5.41 15.02
N ASP A 292 -12.05 6.43 15.61
CA ASP A 292 -12.02 6.63 17.06
C ASP A 292 -11.50 5.38 17.81
N ASN A 293 -12.11 5.07 18.97
CA ASN A 293 -11.75 3.95 19.83
C ASN A 293 -12.68 2.72 19.67
N ASP A 294 -13.79 2.82 18.94
CA ASP A 294 -14.81 1.77 18.92
C ASP A 294 -15.57 1.58 17.61
N LYS A 295 -15.19 2.28 16.53
CA LYS A 295 -15.84 2.12 15.22
C LYS A 295 -14.86 1.60 14.18
N VAL A 296 -15.37 0.83 13.23
CA VAL A 296 -14.59 0.33 12.10
C VAL A 296 -15.44 0.43 10.85
N PHE A 297 -14.88 1.07 9.82
CA PHE A 297 -15.45 1.13 8.49
C PHE A 297 -14.82 0.04 7.62
N VAL A 298 -15.66 -0.75 6.93
CA VAL A 298 -15.25 -1.68 5.88
C VAL A 298 -16.08 -1.44 4.64
N SER A 299 -15.53 -1.76 3.47
CA SER A 299 -16.15 -1.37 2.20
C SER A 299 -15.80 -2.32 1.06
N GLU A 300 -16.75 -2.49 0.15
CA GLU A 300 -16.60 -3.17 -1.13
C GLU A 300 -17.50 -2.48 -2.19
N CYS A 301 -17.18 -2.63 -3.47
CA CYS A 301 -17.87 -1.92 -4.57
C CYS A 301 -18.58 -2.84 -5.58
N TYR A 302 -18.77 -4.12 -5.25
CA TYR A 302 -19.45 -5.14 -6.05
C TYR A 302 -20.95 -5.22 -5.78
N GLY A 303 -21.43 -4.63 -4.69
CA GLY A 303 -22.86 -4.50 -4.45
C GLY A 303 -23.26 -3.84 -3.14
N ASN A 304 -22.59 -4.13 -2.03
CA ASN A 304 -23.05 -3.70 -0.71
C ASN A 304 -22.60 -2.28 -0.34
N GLY A 305 -21.46 -1.81 -0.85
CA GLY A 305 -20.91 -0.50 -0.49
C GLY A 305 -20.18 -0.50 0.85
N GLY A 306 -20.25 0.64 1.54
CA GLY A 306 -19.62 0.86 2.83
C GLY A 306 -20.52 0.51 4.01
N VAL A 307 -19.93 0.04 5.10
CA VAL A 307 -20.61 -0.15 6.39
C VAL A 307 -19.73 0.38 7.51
N LEU A 308 -20.33 1.16 8.41
CA LEU A 308 -19.71 1.52 9.67
C LEU A 308 -20.25 0.61 10.77
N LEU A 309 -19.35 -0.09 11.43
CA LEU A 309 -19.63 -0.95 12.56
C LEU A 309 -19.14 -0.32 13.85
N LYS A 310 -19.77 -0.68 14.96
CA LYS A 310 -19.39 -0.25 16.31
C LYS A 310 -19.24 -1.46 17.23
N PHE A 311 -18.16 -1.47 17.99
CA PHE A 311 -17.89 -2.43 19.06
C PHE A 311 -18.57 -1.98 20.37
N ASP A 312 -19.36 -2.88 20.98
CA ASP A 312 -19.85 -2.70 22.33
C ASP A 312 -18.75 -3.01 23.39
N LYS A 313 -19.11 -3.00 24.68
CA LYS A 313 -18.17 -3.31 25.78
C LYS A 313 -17.72 -4.78 25.81
N LYS A 314 -18.44 -5.68 25.14
CA LYS A 314 -18.13 -7.10 24.98
C LYS A 314 -17.49 -7.39 23.64
N TYR A 315 -17.08 -6.36 22.90
CA TYR A 315 -16.49 -6.47 21.56
C TYR A 315 -17.43 -7.06 20.51
N LYS A 316 -18.75 -6.97 20.71
CA LYS A 316 -19.75 -7.33 19.71
C LYS A 316 -19.98 -6.19 18.72
N LEU A 317 -20.09 -6.55 17.45
CA LEU A 317 -20.26 -5.64 16.33
C LEU A 317 -21.74 -5.36 16.10
N SER A 318 -22.07 -4.08 15.98
CA SER A 318 -23.37 -3.61 15.55
C SER A 318 -23.22 -2.63 14.40
N VAL A 319 -24.22 -2.57 13.54
CA VAL A 319 -24.25 -1.63 12.41
C VAL A 319 -24.62 -0.25 12.93
N VAL A 320 -23.81 0.75 12.61
CA VAL A 320 -24.17 2.17 12.77
C VAL A 320 -24.95 2.62 11.54
N TRP A 321 -24.39 2.41 10.35
CA TRP A 321 -25.04 2.68 9.07
C TRP A 321 -24.43 1.81 7.96
N LYS A 322 -25.15 1.70 6.84
CA LYS A 322 -24.72 1.06 5.59
C LYS A 322 -25.03 2.01 4.45
N GLU A 323 -24.08 2.22 3.55
CA GLU A 323 -24.27 3.10 2.40
C GLU A 323 -23.71 2.45 1.14
N ARG A 324 -24.63 2.01 0.28
CA ARG A 324 -24.31 1.34 -0.99
C ARG A 324 -23.43 2.21 -1.88
N TRP A 325 -23.64 3.52 -1.84
CA TRP A 325 -22.98 4.46 -2.73
C TRP A 325 -21.62 4.95 -2.20
N PHE A 326 -21.10 4.36 -1.11
CA PHE A 326 -19.75 4.62 -0.59
C PHE A 326 -18.90 3.35 -0.55
N GLY A 327 -18.86 2.64 -1.68
CA GLY A 327 -18.08 1.42 -1.91
C GLY A 327 -16.68 1.73 -2.47
N MET A 328 -15.63 1.31 -1.76
CA MET A 328 -14.24 1.35 -2.22
C MET A 328 -13.88 0.02 -2.91
N HIS A 329 -13.12 0.08 -4.00
CA HIS A 329 -12.64 -1.15 -4.65
C HIS A 329 -11.50 -1.80 -3.87
N TRP A 330 -10.29 -1.22 -3.95
CA TRP A 330 -9.10 -1.59 -3.17
C TRP A 330 -8.42 -0.38 -2.52
N MET A 331 -8.93 0.83 -2.78
CA MET A 331 -8.45 2.07 -2.17
C MET A 331 -8.93 2.14 -0.71
N THR A 332 -8.22 2.92 0.09
CA THR A 332 -8.58 3.17 1.49
C THR A 332 -8.96 4.64 1.67
N PRO A 333 -10.13 4.95 2.24
CA PRO A 333 -10.55 6.34 2.44
C PRO A 333 -9.77 6.97 3.60
N LEU A 334 -9.56 8.27 3.53
CA LEU A 334 -8.98 9.05 4.63
C LEU A 334 -10.05 9.47 5.64
N VAL A 335 -9.72 9.38 6.92
CA VAL A 335 -10.49 9.97 8.02
C VAL A 335 -9.95 11.38 8.31
N ILE A 336 -10.77 12.41 8.12
CA ILE A 336 -10.40 13.80 8.42
C ILE A 336 -11.56 14.48 9.14
N GLY A 337 -11.38 14.72 10.44
CA GLY A 337 -12.46 15.19 11.32
C GLY A 337 -13.59 14.16 11.36
N ASP A 338 -14.83 14.63 11.21
CA ASP A 338 -16.03 13.78 11.26
C ASP A 338 -16.42 13.17 9.90
N TYR A 339 -15.47 13.07 8.96
CA TYR A 339 -15.74 12.70 7.57
C TYR A 339 -14.72 11.70 7.00
N LEU A 340 -15.23 10.85 6.11
CA LEU A 340 -14.48 9.93 5.26
C LEU A 340 -14.38 10.51 3.85
N TYR A 341 -13.17 10.50 3.27
CA TYR A 341 -12.90 10.95 1.91
C TYR A 341 -12.30 9.81 1.10
N GLY A 342 -12.94 9.41 0.01
CA GLY A 342 -12.47 8.25 -0.77
C GLY A 342 -13.00 8.20 -2.20
N PHE A 343 -12.25 7.56 -3.08
CA PHE A 343 -12.66 7.26 -4.45
C PHE A 343 -13.56 6.03 -4.46
N SER A 344 -14.87 6.26 -4.64
CA SER A 344 -15.89 5.23 -4.63
C SER A 344 -16.29 4.84 -6.06
N GLY A 345 -16.19 3.56 -6.38
CA GLY A 345 -16.51 2.99 -7.69
C GLY A 345 -15.74 1.70 -7.95
N ARG A 346 -16.08 1.00 -9.03
CA ARG A 346 -15.47 -0.29 -9.42
C ARG A 346 -14.61 -0.15 -10.68
N ASN A 347 -15.05 0.61 -11.68
CA ASN A 347 -14.41 0.67 -12.99
C ASN A 347 -14.43 2.09 -13.57
N LYS A 348 -13.51 2.41 -14.48
CA LYS A 348 -13.67 3.61 -15.30
C LYS A 348 -14.96 3.48 -16.15
N PRO A 349 -15.85 4.48 -16.23
CA PRO A 349 -15.80 5.82 -15.62
C PRO A 349 -16.70 5.98 -14.37
N ASP A 350 -17.11 4.90 -13.69
CA ASP A 350 -18.10 4.92 -12.59
C ASP A 350 -17.58 5.45 -11.23
N VAL A 351 -16.31 5.85 -11.19
CA VAL A 351 -15.61 6.21 -9.95
C VAL A 351 -15.75 7.70 -9.68
N GLN A 352 -16.13 8.03 -8.45
CA GLN A 352 -16.28 9.41 -7.97
C GLN A 352 -15.54 9.59 -6.65
N PHE A 353 -14.90 10.74 -6.47
CA PHE A 353 -14.40 11.15 -5.18
C PHE A 353 -15.56 11.62 -4.30
N LYS A 354 -15.71 11.04 -3.11
CA LYS A 354 -16.87 11.31 -2.24
C LYS A 354 -16.41 11.69 -0.85
N CYS A 355 -17.18 12.57 -0.23
CA CYS A 355 -17.11 12.87 1.20
C CYS A 355 -18.36 12.31 1.89
N SER A 356 -18.17 11.40 2.84
CA SER A 356 -19.23 10.78 3.64
C SER A 356 -19.09 11.19 5.10
N LYS A 357 -20.20 11.53 5.75
CA LYS A 357 -20.22 11.89 7.18
C LYS A 357 -20.18 10.63 8.04
N ILE A 358 -19.26 10.58 9.01
CA ILE A 358 -19.05 9.40 9.86
C ILE A 358 -20.29 9.08 10.72
N SER A 359 -21.06 10.09 11.14
CA SER A 359 -22.19 9.89 12.06
C SER A 359 -23.31 9.03 11.49
N ASP A 360 -23.57 9.14 10.19
CA ASP A 360 -24.78 8.60 9.54
C ASP A 360 -24.55 8.05 8.13
N GLY A 361 -23.36 8.20 7.56
CA GLY A 361 -23.00 7.71 6.23
C GLY A 361 -23.44 8.63 5.08
N SER A 362 -24.14 9.73 5.37
CA SER A 362 -24.64 10.65 4.35
C SER A 362 -23.51 11.24 3.51
N ILE A 363 -23.73 11.29 2.19
CA ILE A 363 -22.77 11.88 1.25
C ILE A 363 -22.92 13.40 1.27
N ALA A 364 -21.90 14.09 1.79
CA ALA A 364 -21.86 15.56 1.80
C ALA A 364 -21.69 16.12 0.39
N TRP A 365 -20.84 15.48 -0.42
CA TRP A 365 -20.66 15.79 -1.84
C TRP A 365 -19.99 14.62 -2.57
N LYS A 366 -20.09 14.67 -3.90
CA LYS A 366 -19.41 13.79 -4.85
C LYS A 366 -18.83 14.62 -5.99
N ASP A 367 -17.66 14.23 -6.48
CA ASP A 367 -16.97 14.89 -7.57
C ASP A 367 -16.34 13.84 -8.49
N ASP A 368 -16.43 14.03 -9.81
CA ASP A 368 -15.80 13.14 -10.79
C ASP A 368 -14.30 13.41 -10.93
N MET A 369 -13.76 14.43 -10.25
CA MET A 369 -12.36 14.87 -10.30
C MET A 369 -11.86 15.07 -11.72
N ARG A 370 -12.69 15.66 -12.58
CA ARG A 370 -12.36 15.88 -13.99
C ARG A 370 -11.40 17.04 -14.18
N TYR A 371 -10.46 16.89 -15.09
CA TYR A 371 -9.52 17.95 -15.47
C TYR A 371 -9.21 17.88 -16.97
N GLN A 372 -8.76 19.01 -17.52
CA GLN A 372 -8.27 19.08 -18.89
C GLN A 372 -6.77 18.77 -18.92
N PHE A 373 -6.36 17.97 -19.90
CA PHE A 373 -4.98 17.61 -20.16
C PHE A 373 -4.69 17.77 -21.66
N ASP A 374 -3.75 18.65 -21.99
CA ASP A 374 -3.25 18.76 -23.37
C ASP A 374 -2.25 17.64 -23.62
N LEU A 375 -2.56 16.80 -24.60
CA LEU A 375 -1.66 15.78 -25.09
C LEU A 375 -1.27 16.12 -26.53
N ASN A 376 -0.11 16.76 -26.70
CA ASN A 376 0.46 17.15 -27.99
C ASN A 376 -0.53 17.98 -28.84
N GLY A 377 -1.18 18.98 -28.26
CA GLY A 377 -2.16 19.83 -28.94
C GLY A 377 -3.58 19.27 -29.01
N ARG A 378 -3.85 18.15 -28.32
CA ARG A 378 -5.19 17.57 -28.19
C ARG A 378 -5.67 17.68 -26.75
N ASP A 379 -6.75 18.44 -26.55
CA ASP A 379 -7.42 18.53 -25.24
C ASP A 379 -8.17 17.23 -24.92
N LEU A 380 -7.79 16.62 -23.80
CA LEU A 380 -8.44 15.45 -23.22
C LEU A 380 -9.11 15.82 -21.91
N THR A 381 -10.34 15.34 -21.69
CA THR A 381 -10.97 15.37 -20.37
C THR A 381 -10.68 14.05 -19.65
N LEU A 382 -9.86 14.11 -18.62
CA LEU A 382 -9.46 12.97 -17.79
C LEU A 382 -10.08 13.07 -16.39
N SER A 383 -9.92 12.02 -15.58
CA SER A 383 -10.35 11.93 -14.18
C SER A 383 -9.31 11.13 -13.39
N PHE A 384 -9.31 11.28 -12.06
CA PHE A 384 -8.46 10.48 -11.18
C PHE A 384 -8.90 9.01 -11.13
N PHE A 385 -10.18 8.73 -11.41
CA PHE A 385 -10.81 7.42 -11.31
C PHE A 385 -10.45 6.71 -9.98
N ARG A 386 -9.92 5.47 -9.99
CA ARG A 386 -9.53 4.70 -8.79
C ARG A 386 -8.24 5.24 -8.15
N GLY A 387 -8.28 6.49 -7.72
CA GLY A 387 -7.15 7.19 -7.16
C GLY A 387 -6.81 6.74 -5.73
N SER A 388 -5.52 6.81 -5.39
CA SER A 388 -5.03 6.57 -4.03
C SER A 388 -4.80 7.88 -3.30
N LEU A 389 -4.99 7.89 -1.98
CA LEU A 389 -4.87 9.08 -1.14
C LEU A 389 -3.71 8.91 -0.14
N LEU A 390 -2.79 9.87 -0.14
CA LEU A 390 -1.71 9.99 0.83
C LEU A 390 -1.92 11.28 1.63
N ARG A 391 -1.92 11.21 2.97
CA ARG A 391 -1.98 12.40 3.81
C ARG A 391 -0.67 12.61 4.57
N CYS A 392 0.03 13.71 4.29
CA CYS A 392 1.21 14.11 5.06
C CYS A 392 0.83 15.28 5.96
N ASN A 393 0.80 15.04 7.28
CA ASN A 393 0.35 15.99 8.29
C ASN A 393 -1.08 16.50 8.01
N ASN A 394 -1.23 17.74 7.54
CA ASN A 394 -2.52 18.34 7.19
C ASN A 394 -2.75 18.46 5.67
N ARG A 395 -1.84 17.94 4.85
CA ARG A 395 -1.90 18.03 3.39
C ARG A 395 -2.33 16.70 2.79
N VAL A 396 -3.22 16.75 1.81
CA VAL A 396 -3.76 15.57 1.14
C VAL A 396 -3.24 15.54 -0.29
N PHE A 397 -2.65 14.42 -0.67
CA PHE A 397 -2.18 14.15 -2.02
C PHE A 397 -3.00 13.02 -2.62
N ALA A 398 -3.27 13.10 -3.91
CA ALA A 398 -3.96 12.08 -4.66
C ALA A 398 -3.14 11.67 -5.88
N LEU A 399 -3.05 10.36 -6.10
CA LEU A 399 -2.52 9.78 -7.33
C LEU A 399 -3.67 9.11 -8.06
N GLY A 400 -4.08 9.66 -9.19
CA GLY A 400 -5.06 9.04 -10.08
C GLY A 400 -4.48 7.80 -10.76
N GLU A 401 -5.34 6.84 -11.12
CA GLU A 401 -4.87 5.55 -11.64
C GLU A 401 -4.21 5.61 -13.02
N ASP A 402 -4.30 6.75 -13.71
CA ASP A 402 -3.65 7.00 -15.00
C ASP A 402 -2.36 7.82 -14.90
N GLY A 403 -1.94 8.23 -13.70
CA GLY A 403 -0.66 8.90 -13.44
C GLY A 403 -0.73 10.39 -13.11
N VAL A 404 -1.92 10.94 -12.87
CA VAL A 404 -2.06 12.31 -12.35
C VAL A 404 -1.73 12.39 -10.87
N LEU A 405 -0.79 13.26 -10.49
CA LEU A 405 -0.49 13.60 -9.10
C LEU A 405 -1.07 14.98 -8.79
N ALA A 406 -1.77 15.10 -7.65
CA ALA A 406 -2.25 16.38 -7.17
C ALA A 406 -2.15 16.53 -5.65
N GLU A 407 -2.05 17.78 -5.20
CA GLU A 407 -2.45 18.17 -3.85
C GLU A 407 -3.90 18.65 -3.86
N LEU A 408 -4.68 18.16 -2.89
CA LEU A 408 -6.09 18.47 -2.72
C LEU A 408 -6.30 19.20 -1.39
N GLU A 409 -7.06 20.28 -1.45
CA GLU A 409 -7.75 20.84 -0.28
C GLU A 409 -9.13 20.18 -0.19
N VAL A 410 -9.37 19.43 0.89
CA VAL A 410 -10.62 18.70 1.11
C VAL A 410 -11.33 19.19 2.36
N SER A 411 -12.66 19.36 2.26
CA SER A 411 -13.51 19.72 3.39
C SER A 411 -14.92 19.19 3.18
N PRO A 412 -15.82 19.28 4.18
CA PRO A 412 -17.23 18.94 4.00
C PRO A 412 -17.98 19.82 2.98
N LYS A 413 -17.38 20.93 2.53
CA LYS A 413 -17.97 21.84 1.54
C LYS A 413 -17.58 21.51 0.10
N GLY A 414 -16.54 20.70 -0.09
CA GLY A 414 -16.05 20.31 -1.42
C GLY A 414 -14.57 19.96 -1.42
N VAL A 415 -14.05 19.77 -2.63
CA VAL A 415 -12.64 19.54 -2.94
C VAL A 415 -12.14 20.63 -3.88
N LYS A 416 -10.90 21.07 -3.68
CA LYS A 416 -10.19 21.96 -4.60
C LYS A 416 -8.79 21.40 -4.87
N THR A 417 -8.44 21.30 -6.15
CA THR A 417 -7.06 20.99 -6.56
C THR A 417 -6.17 22.20 -6.36
N LEU A 418 -5.09 22.07 -5.59
CA LEU A 418 -4.13 23.14 -5.31
C LEU A 418 -2.95 23.13 -6.29
N SER A 419 -2.41 21.95 -6.56
CA SER A 419 -1.32 21.71 -7.50
C SER A 419 -1.58 20.38 -8.21
N GLN A 420 -1.25 20.27 -9.49
CA GLN A 420 -1.55 19.10 -10.31
C GLN A 420 -0.55 18.92 -11.45
N SER A 421 -0.15 17.67 -11.72
CA SER A 421 0.62 17.32 -12.92
C SER A 421 0.34 15.90 -13.38
N GLN A 422 0.27 15.71 -14.69
CA GLN A 422 0.27 14.38 -15.30
C GLN A 422 1.72 13.89 -15.37
N LEU A 423 2.11 12.95 -14.52
CA LEU A 423 3.50 12.46 -14.46
C LEU A 423 3.80 11.47 -15.61
N PHE A 424 2.79 10.70 -15.99
CA PHE A 424 2.81 9.74 -17.09
C PHE A 424 1.36 9.45 -17.48
N VAL A 425 1.13 8.80 -18.61
CA VAL A 425 -0.21 8.35 -19.03
C VAL A 425 -0.16 6.85 -19.24
N ALA A 426 -0.74 6.09 -18.31
CA ALA A 426 -0.76 4.63 -18.32
C ALA A 426 -2.16 4.12 -17.95
N GLU A 427 -2.42 2.83 -18.13
CA GLU A 427 -3.70 2.25 -17.74
C GLU A 427 -3.84 2.18 -16.21
N GLN A 428 -2.73 1.85 -15.52
CA GLN A 428 -2.74 1.47 -14.11
C GLN A 428 -1.58 2.06 -13.31
N SER A 429 -1.96 2.72 -12.22
CA SER A 429 -1.11 3.29 -11.17
C SER A 429 -1.79 3.06 -9.80
N TRP A 430 -2.03 1.80 -9.44
CA TRP A 430 -2.91 1.40 -8.32
C TRP A 430 -2.23 1.24 -6.95
N ALA A 431 -0.91 1.34 -6.88
CA ALA A 431 -0.17 1.33 -5.62
C ALA A 431 -0.20 2.73 -4.98
N LEU A 432 -0.26 2.76 -3.65
CA LEU A 432 -0.25 3.99 -2.89
C LEU A 432 1.12 4.70 -3.06
N PRO A 433 1.15 6.04 -3.25
CA PRO A 433 2.40 6.79 -3.17
C PRO A 433 3.05 6.66 -1.79
N VAL A 434 4.37 6.53 -1.77
CA VAL A 434 5.14 6.40 -0.52
C VAL A 434 5.98 7.65 -0.32
N ILE A 435 6.00 8.21 0.89
CA ILE A 435 6.86 9.33 1.25
C ILE A 435 7.90 8.86 2.27
N HIS A 436 9.16 9.24 2.06
CA HIS A 436 10.22 9.04 3.05
C HIS A 436 11.27 10.14 2.92
N ARG A 437 11.53 10.87 4.01
CA ARG A 437 12.50 11.97 4.09
C ARG A 437 12.33 12.98 2.95
N GLY A 438 11.10 13.36 2.67
CA GLY A 438 10.72 14.28 1.61
C GLY A 438 10.94 13.76 0.19
N LEU A 439 11.17 12.46 -0.01
CA LEU A 439 11.16 11.83 -1.32
C LEU A 439 9.84 11.09 -1.52
N LEU A 440 9.18 11.35 -2.66
CA LEU A 440 7.91 10.73 -3.03
C LEU A 440 8.16 9.63 -4.07
N TYR A 441 7.68 8.42 -3.79
CA TYR A 441 7.83 7.25 -4.64
C TYR A 441 6.49 6.89 -5.28
N ILE A 442 6.46 6.82 -6.61
CA ILE A 442 5.25 6.55 -7.40
C ILE A 442 5.50 5.39 -8.36
N SER A 443 4.48 4.54 -8.46
CA SER A 443 4.52 3.31 -9.25
C SER A 443 3.67 3.41 -10.50
N GLN A 444 4.31 3.29 -11.67
CA GLN A 444 3.62 3.04 -12.94
C GLN A 444 3.59 1.52 -13.19
N HIS A 445 2.41 0.90 -13.24
CA HIS A 445 2.29 -0.58 -13.34
C HIS A 445 2.19 -1.10 -14.77
N THR A 446 1.66 -0.30 -15.69
CA THR A 446 1.51 -0.68 -17.10
C THR A 446 2.32 0.21 -18.00
N LYS A 447 2.51 -0.24 -19.24
CA LYS A 447 3.15 0.55 -20.29
C LYS A 447 2.47 1.91 -20.46
N GLY A 448 3.26 2.95 -20.72
CA GLY A 448 2.75 4.27 -21.02
C GLY A 448 2.21 4.35 -22.45
N PHE A 449 1.08 5.05 -22.65
CA PHE A 449 0.43 5.18 -23.96
C PHE A 449 1.07 6.24 -24.87
N VAL A 450 1.84 7.17 -24.29
CA VAL A 450 2.37 8.34 -24.99
C VAL A 450 3.83 8.16 -25.39
N ASN A 451 4.68 7.75 -24.45
CA ASN A 451 6.13 7.67 -24.60
C ASN A 451 6.66 6.23 -24.53
N ASP A 452 5.77 5.24 -24.67
CA ASP A 452 6.10 3.81 -24.63
C ASP A 452 6.86 3.35 -23.37
N THR A 453 6.75 4.11 -22.27
CA THR A 453 7.50 3.85 -21.04
C THR A 453 7.13 2.49 -20.45
N LYS A 454 8.13 1.74 -19.99
CA LYS A 454 7.90 0.45 -19.31
C LYS A 454 7.34 0.66 -17.89
N PRO A 455 6.76 -0.38 -17.27
CA PRO A 455 6.45 -0.37 -15.85
C PRO A 455 7.69 0.02 -15.03
N ARG A 456 7.52 0.93 -14.07
CA ARG A 456 8.63 1.56 -13.36
C ARG A 456 8.25 2.10 -11.99
N LEU A 457 9.25 2.18 -11.12
CA LEU A 457 9.19 2.94 -9.86
C LEU A 457 9.93 4.26 -10.06
N MET A 458 9.29 5.38 -9.74
CA MET A 458 9.86 6.72 -9.85
C MET A 458 10.03 7.35 -8.48
N CYS A 459 11.14 8.05 -8.26
CA CYS A 459 11.42 8.84 -7.07
C CYS A 459 11.42 10.32 -7.45
N PHE A 460 10.67 11.13 -6.69
CA PHE A 460 10.54 12.56 -6.88
C PHE A 460 11.03 13.30 -5.64
N ASP A 461 11.77 14.39 -5.84
CA ASP A 461 12.20 15.26 -4.78
C ASP A 461 11.05 16.18 -4.36
N PHE A 462 10.49 15.87 -3.21
CA PHE A 462 9.40 16.61 -2.57
C PHE A 462 9.90 17.56 -1.49
N ARG A 463 11.22 17.72 -1.30
CA ARG A 463 11.80 18.59 -0.25
C ARG A 463 11.64 20.06 -0.60
N GLU A 464 11.16 20.87 0.35
CA GLU A 464 11.16 22.33 0.25
C GLU A 464 12.60 22.87 0.13
N SER A 465 12.78 23.99 -0.57
CA SER A 465 14.05 24.71 -0.57
C SER A 465 14.15 25.59 0.68
N GLU A 466 15.33 25.63 1.32
CA GLU A 466 15.57 26.49 2.49
C GLU A 466 15.45 27.99 2.18
N ILE A 467 15.57 28.38 0.91
CA ILE A 467 15.53 29.78 0.46
C ILE A 467 14.15 30.42 0.72
N ASN A 468 13.06 29.64 0.76
CA ASN A 468 11.71 30.18 0.94
C ASN A 468 11.41 30.65 2.38
N ASN A 469 12.22 30.26 3.38
CA ASN A 469 11.97 30.65 4.78
C ASN A 469 12.51 32.04 5.16
N LYS A 470 13.28 32.71 4.30
CA LYS A 470 13.74 34.09 4.55
C LYS A 470 12.77 35.17 4.05
N ASN A 471 11.87 34.86 3.12
CA ASN A 471 10.97 35.85 2.52
C ASN A 471 9.55 35.90 3.14
N LEU A 472 9.28 35.10 4.16
CA LEU A 472 8.00 35.12 4.91
C LEU A 472 8.12 35.79 6.30
N LYS A 473 9.24 36.50 6.55
CA LYS A 473 9.51 37.24 7.80
C LYS A 473 9.70 38.75 7.62
N ASN A 474 9.20 39.33 6.52
CA ASN A 474 9.12 40.78 6.35
C ASN A 474 7.68 41.23 6.16
#